data_AF-F8AAD7-F1
#
_entry.id   AF-F8AAD7-F1
#
_cell.length_a   1.000
_cell.length_b   1.000
_cell.length_c   1.000
_cell.angle_alpha   90.00
_cell.angle_beta   90.00
_cell.angle_gamma   90.00
#
_symmetry.space_group_name_H-M   'P 1'
#
loop_
_entity.id
_entity.type
_entity.pdbx_description
1 polymer ?
#
loop_
_entity_poly.entity_id
_entity_poly.type
_entity_poly.pdbx_seq_one_letter_code
_entity_poly.pdbx_strand_id
1 'polypeptide(L)' 'MARHKKIERMREIERRRRRRARLAKLRAKGLFPRPEGYDPRVYPYVAYAVAKGIMSLDEALKRLEAAKLENA' A
#
# COMPACT_ATOMS: atom_id res chain seq x y z
N MET A 1 -27.49 -12.14 9.58
CA MET A 1 -26.28 -12.91 9.17
C MET A 1 -26.08 -14.07 10.15
N ALA A 2 -25.96 -15.31 9.66
CA ALA A 2 -25.62 -16.46 10.50
C ALA A 2 -24.36 -16.19 11.34
N ARG A 3 -24.31 -16.70 12.59
CA ARG A 3 -23.19 -16.50 13.53
C ARG A 3 -21.82 -16.73 12.87
N HIS A 4 -21.71 -17.75 12.01
CA HIS A 4 -20.52 -18.07 11.25
C HIS A 4 -20.03 -16.91 10.35
N LYS A 5 -20.93 -16.30 9.56
CA LYS A 5 -20.58 -15.16 8.69
C LYS A 5 -20.17 -13.92 9.48
N LYS A 6 -20.71 -13.74 10.69
CA LYS A 6 -20.32 -12.63 11.60
C LYS A 6 -18.88 -12.83 12.12
N ILE A 7 -18.53 -14.05 12.51
CA ILE A 7 -17.19 -14.41 13.00
C ILE A 7 -16.14 -14.25 11.89
N GLU A 8 -16.43 -14.76 10.69
CA GLU A 8 -15.60 -14.60 9.49
C GLU A 8 -15.34 -13.12 9.18
N ARG A 9 -16.39 -12.30 9.18
CA ARG A 9 -16.29 -10.86 8.91
C ARG A 9 -15.46 -10.12 9.96
N MET A 10 -15.58 -10.48 11.23
CA MET A 10 -14.75 -9.91 12.30
C MET A 10 -13.26 -10.27 12.13
N ARG A 11 -12.95 -11.53 11.80
CA ARG A 11 -11.58 -11.97 11.50
C ARG A 11 -10.98 -11.25 10.28
N GLU A 12 -11.80 -10.98 9.27
CA GLU A 12 -11.38 -10.22 8.09
C GLU A 12 -11.10 -8.75 8.42
N ILE A 13 -11.97 -8.11 9.21
CA ILE A 13 -11.77 -6.74 9.71
C ILE A 13 -10.46 -6.64 10.50
N GLU A 14 -10.20 -7.63 11.36
CA GLU A 14 -8.98 -7.66 12.17
C GLU A 14 -7.72 -7.84 11.30
N ARG A 15 -7.76 -8.72 10.28
CA ARG A 15 -6.70 -8.86 9.29
C ARG A 15 -6.43 -7.55 8.55
N ARG A 16 -7.48 -6.83 8.16
CA ARG A 16 -7.38 -5.50 7.52
C ARG A 16 -6.77 -4.47 8.48
N ARG A 17 -7.18 -4.45 9.75
CA ARG A 17 -6.60 -3.57 10.78
C ARG A 17 -5.10 -3.83 10.99
N ARG A 18 -4.67 -5.09 11.10
CA ARG A 18 -3.25 -5.46 11.22
C ARG A 18 -2.43 -5.02 10.01
N ARG A 19 -2.95 -5.19 8.79
CA ARG A 19 -2.30 -4.67 7.57
C ARG A 19 -2.14 -3.15 7.61
N ARG A 20 -3.20 -2.41 7.96
CA ARG A 20 -3.15 -0.94 8.08
C ARG A 20 -2.13 -0.48 9.13
N ALA A 21 -2.06 -1.15 10.28
CA ALA A 21 -1.09 -0.82 11.33
C ALA A 21 0.36 -1.09 10.90
N ARG A 22 0.64 -2.21 10.21
CA ARG A 22 1.97 -2.48 9.65
C ARG A 22 2.39 -1.41 8.64
N LEU A 23 1.49 -1.04 7.72
CA LEU A 23 1.74 0.03 6.76
C LEU A 23 1.93 1.38 7.45
N ALA A 24 1.15 1.72 8.48
CA ALA A 24 1.34 2.93 9.25
C ALA A 24 2.72 2.98 9.93
N LYS A 25 3.18 1.86 10.50
CA LYS A 25 4.53 1.75 11.09
C LYS A 25 5.62 1.93 10.04
N LEU A 26 5.44 1.39 8.83
CA LEU A 26 6.38 1.56 7.72
C LEU A 26 6.37 3.00 7.17
N ARG A 27 5.20 3.66 7.16
CA ARG A 27 5.05 5.08 6.81
C ARG A 27 5.73 5.99 7.83
N ALA A 28 5.54 5.75 9.12
CA ALA A 28 6.19 6.50 10.18
C ALA A 28 7.73 6.39 10.13
N LYS A 29 8.24 5.29 9.55
CA LYS A 29 9.67 5.07 9.29
C LYS A 29 10.17 5.69 7.97
N GLY A 30 9.29 6.32 7.18
CA GLY A 30 9.65 6.86 5.86
C GLY A 30 9.84 5.82 4.75
N LEU A 31 9.76 4.51 5.04
CA LEU A 31 9.93 3.43 4.06
C LEU A 31 8.74 3.29 3.09
N PHE A 32 7.59 3.84 3.47
CA PHE A 32 6.41 3.95 2.62
C PHE A 32 5.93 5.39 2.69
N PRO A 33 6.30 6.28 1.77
CA PRO A 33 5.69 7.60 1.72
C PRO A 33 4.17 7.48 1.45
N ARG A 34 3.39 8.51 1.79
CA ARG A 34 2.00 8.58 1.35
C ARG A 34 1.99 8.84 -0.15
N PRO A 35 1.03 8.26 -0.91
CA PRO A 35 0.84 8.58 -2.31
C PRO A 35 0.16 9.96 -2.46
N GLU A 36 0.63 10.98 -1.75
CA GLU A 36 0.21 12.35 -1.98
C GLU A 36 0.76 12.73 -3.37
N GLY A 37 -0.12 12.90 -4.35
CA GLY A 37 0.22 13.15 -5.77
C GLY A 37 0.35 11.91 -6.67
N TYR A 38 0.11 10.69 -6.18
CA TYR A 38 0.25 9.45 -6.96
C TYR A 38 -0.94 8.50 -6.77
N ASP A 39 -1.18 7.60 -7.72
CA ASP A 39 -2.25 6.60 -7.62
C ASP A 39 -2.01 5.69 -6.39
N PRO A 40 -2.94 5.67 -5.41
CA PRO A 40 -2.81 4.87 -4.20
C PRO A 40 -2.86 3.35 -4.42
N ARG A 41 -3.18 2.87 -5.63
CA ARG A 41 -3.14 1.45 -6.02
C ARG A 41 -1.77 1.05 -6.57
N VAL A 42 -1.12 1.94 -7.30
CA VAL A 42 0.17 1.68 -7.97
C VAL A 42 1.33 1.90 -7.00
N TYR A 43 1.26 2.99 -6.23
CA TYR A 43 2.30 3.40 -5.29
C TYR A 43 2.74 2.30 -4.31
N PRO A 44 1.83 1.54 -3.64
CA PRO A 44 2.24 0.55 -2.65
C PRO A 44 2.98 -0.65 -3.24
N TYR A 45 2.65 -1.04 -4.47
CA TYR A 45 3.31 -2.14 -5.16
C TYR A 45 4.72 -1.73 -5.60
N VAL A 46 4.86 -0.52 -6.17
CA VAL A 46 6.15 0.01 -6.60
C VAL A 46 7.10 0.15 -5.42
N ALA A 47 6.65 0.76 -4.31
CA ALA A 47 7.46 0.88 -3.09
C ALA A 47 7.89 -0.50 -2.53
N TYR A 48 7.00 -1.49 -2.55
CA TYR A 48 7.33 -2.85 -2.12
C TYR A 48 8.39 -3.52 -3.00
N ALA A 49 8.23 -3.44 -4.32
CA ALA A 49 9.11 -4.10 -5.26
C ALA A 49 10.52 -3.49 -5.28
N VAL A 50 10.63 -2.16 -5.13
CA VAL A 50 11.93 -1.48 -4.93
C VAL A 50 12.61 -1.93 -3.63
N ALA A 51 11.88 -1.92 -2.51
CA ALA A 51 12.43 -2.34 -1.21
C ALA A 51 12.87 -3.81 -1.17
N LYS A 52 12.40 -4.63 -2.11
CA LYS A 52 12.77 -6.05 -2.27
C LYS A 52 13.79 -6.30 -3.37
N GLY A 53 14.24 -5.26 -4.08
CA GLY A 53 15.16 -5.40 -5.22
C GLY A 53 14.56 -6.16 -6.40
N ILE A 54 13.23 -6.25 -6.48
CA ILE A 54 12.50 -6.91 -7.58
C ILE A 54 12.40 -5.97 -8.79
N MET A 55 12.45 -4.66 -8.55
CA MET A 55 12.33 -3.62 -9.56
C MET A 55 13.47 -2.62 -9.38
N SER A 56 14.07 -2.16 -10.49
CA SER A 56 15.12 -1.15 -10.47
C SER A 56 14.55 0.23 -10.12
N LEU A 57 15.42 1.13 -9.67
CA LEU A 57 15.03 2.50 -9.33
C LEU A 57 14.43 3.22 -10.56
N ASP A 58 15.03 3.03 -11.73
CA ASP A 58 14.58 3.66 -12.99
C ASP A 58 13.20 3.16 -13.44
N GLU A 59 12.96 1.85 -13.31
CA GLU A 59 11.66 1.27 -13.66
C GLU A 59 10.56 1.74 -12.70
N ALA A 60 10.89 1.87 -11.41
CA ALA A 60 9.99 2.40 -10.41
C ALA A 60 9.64 3.86 -10.65
N LEU A 61 10.61 4.70 -11.01
CA LEU A 61 10.40 6.11 -11.34
C LEU A 61 9.48 6.28 -12.56
N LYS A 62 9.70 5.52 -13.64
CA LYS A 62 8.82 5.53 -14.82
C LYS A 62 7.37 5.16 -14.47
N ARG A 63 7.18 4.14 -13.63
CA ARG A 63 5.84 3.71 -13.20
C ARG A 63 5.17 4.73 -12.27
N LEU A 64 5.94 5.38 -11.40
CA LEU A 64 5.42 6.45 -10.54
C LEU A 64 5.05 7.69 -11.36
N GLU A 65 5.87 8.06 -12.33
CA GLU A 65 5.61 9.17 -13.24
C GLU A 65 4.31 8.96 -14.03
N ALA A 66 4.10 7.75 -14.57
CA ALA A 66 2.84 7.38 -15.23
C ALA A 66 1.63 7.31 -14.27
N ALA A 67 1.87 7.09 -12.98
CA ALA A 67 0.84 7.02 -11.94
C ALA A 67 0.65 8.35 -11.20
N LYS A 68 1.31 9.43 -11.64
CA LYS A 68 1.17 10.76 -11.06
C LYS A 68 -0.24 11.28 -11.36
N LEU A 69 -0.96 11.71 -10.32
CA LEU A 69 -2.27 12.33 -10.50
C LEU A 69 -2.02 13.81 -10.86
N GLU A 70 -2.34 14.20 -12.10
CA GLU A 70 -2.09 15.56 -12.62
C GLU A 70 -2.90 16.70 -11.97
N ASN A 71 -3.60 16.46 -10.86
CA ASN A 71 -4.34 17.52 -10.16
C ASN A 71 -4.14 17.43 -8.64
N ALA A 72 -3.20 18.24 -8.14
CA ALA A 72 -3.18 18.77 -6.78
C ALA A 72 -2.62 20.19 -6.83
#